data_AF-A0A059CGC1-F1
#
_entry.id   AF-A0A059CGC1-F1
#
_cell.length_a   1.000
_cell.length_b   1.000
_cell.length_c   1.000
_cell.angle_alpha   90.00
_cell.angle_beta   90.00
_cell.angle_gamma   90.00
#
_symmetry.space_group_name_H-M   'P 1'
#
loop_
_entity.id
_entity.type
_entity.pdbx_description
1 polymer ?
#
loop_
_entity_poly.entity_id
_entity_poly.type
_entity_poly.pdbx_seq_one_letter_code
_entity_poly.pdbx_strand_id
1 'polypeptide(L)'
;LFQLGEFVKLHIGGYSLGEIRFEVLGELRKFNELWMSNCPLLKTLPLLPGLKEIQSLTLVHFPRLIEIQGLGELKSLQVLHIWECNSIKSLNEFDLSNLQNLKSLTFYGCKSLERVLGVPKSCQLVVDDCPRFNRDG
;
A
#
# COMPACT_ATOMS: atom_id res chain seq x y z
N LEU A 1 -11.85 -20.71 -12.27
CA LEU A 1 -10.72 -21.53 -11.77
C LEU A 1 -9.67 -20.58 -11.18
N PHE A 2 -9.85 -20.14 -9.94
CA PHE A 2 -8.78 -19.48 -9.20
C PHE A 2 -8.24 -20.52 -8.21
N GLN A 3 -7.07 -21.03 -8.52
CA GLN A 3 -6.33 -21.92 -7.65
C GLN A 3 -5.93 -21.09 -6.43
N LEU A 4 -6.57 -21.34 -5.29
CA LEU A 4 -6.19 -20.78 -3.99
C LEU A 4 -4.88 -21.46 -3.58
N GLY A 5 -3.76 -21.02 -4.16
CA GLY A 5 -2.46 -21.24 -3.54
C GLY A 5 -2.48 -20.55 -2.18
N GLU A 6 -2.02 -21.24 -1.14
CA GLU A 6 -2.02 -20.72 0.23
C GLU A 6 -1.25 -19.40 0.31
N PHE A 7 -1.97 -18.27 0.28
CA PHE A 7 -1.38 -16.96 0.52
C PHE A 7 -0.93 -16.90 1.97
N VAL A 8 0.39 -16.89 2.19
CA VAL A 8 0.93 -16.60 3.52
C VAL A 8 0.76 -15.10 3.75
N LYS A 9 -0.04 -14.76 4.78
CA LYS A 9 -0.34 -13.39 5.19
C LYS A 9 0.46 -13.03 6.44
N LEU A 10 1.17 -11.91 6.38
CA LEU A 10 1.83 -11.29 7.52
C LEU A 10 0.97 -10.13 8.03
N HIS A 11 0.62 -10.17 9.32
CA HIS A 11 -0.06 -9.06 9.99
C HIS A 11 0.91 -8.33 10.91
N ILE A 12 1.01 -7.00 10.77
CA ILE A 12 1.78 -6.13 11.68
C ILE A 12 0.84 -5.04 12.21
N GLY A 13 0.67 -4.91 13.52
CA GLY A 13 -0.14 -3.81 14.03
C GLY A 13 -0.22 -3.67 15.54
N GLY A 14 -0.76 -2.54 16.00
CA GLY A 14 -1.03 -2.29 17.42
C GLY A 14 0.17 -1.75 18.21
N TYR A 15 1.12 -1.09 17.55
CA TYR A 15 2.34 -0.60 18.18
C TYR A 15 2.59 0.88 17.84
N SER A 16 3.17 1.62 18.78
CA SER A 16 3.70 2.98 18.59
C SER A 16 5.00 2.97 17.76
N LEU A 17 5.01 2.26 16.62
CA LEU A 17 6.15 2.17 15.73
C LEU A 17 6.38 3.52 15.06
N GLY A 18 7.51 4.14 15.38
CA GLY A 18 8.01 5.32 14.67
C GLY A 18 8.75 4.96 13.38
N GLU A 19 9.32 3.74 13.33
CA GLU A 19 10.12 3.22 12.22
C GLU A 19 9.89 1.70 12.06
N ILE A 20 10.07 1.19 10.83
CA ILE A 20 10.03 -0.24 10.52
C ILE A 20 11.05 -0.56 9.43
N ARG A 21 11.56 -1.79 9.45
CA ARG A 21 12.63 -2.31 8.60
C ARG A 21 12.29 -3.73 8.17
N PHE A 22 12.28 -3.99 6.86
CA PHE A 22 11.81 -5.26 6.26
C PHE A 22 12.96 -6.15 5.76
N GLU A 23 14.22 -5.80 6.03
CA GLU A 23 15.41 -6.50 5.52
C GLU A 23 15.41 -7.97 5.94
N VAL A 24 15.02 -8.27 7.18
CA VAL A 24 14.93 -9.64 7.72
C VAL A 24 13.69 -10.38 7.18
N LEU A 25 12.65 -9.64 6.78
CA LEU A 25 11.41 -10.23 6.26
C LEU A 25 11.59 -10.82 4.85
N GLY A 26 12.58 -10.36 4.08
CA GLY A 26 12.96 -11.00 2.82
C GLY A 26 13.55 -12.41 2.97
N GLU A 27 14.03 -12.75 4.17
CA GLU A 27 14.63 -14.06 4.49
C GLU A 27 13.64 -15.04 5.14
N LEU A 28 12.56 -14.52 5.73
CA LEU A 28 11.47 -15.30 6.30
C LEU A 28 10.57 -15.78 5.15
N ARG A 29 10.05 -17.02 5.24
CA ARG A 29 9.22 -17.70 4.22
C ARG A 29 8.38 -16.71 3.39
N LYS A 30 8.46 -16.80 2.06
CA LYS A 30 7.76 -15.92 1.10
C LYS A 30 6.30 -15.72 1.50
N PHE A 31 5.99 -14.56 2.06
CA PHE A 31 4.61 -14.12 2.25
C PHE A 31 4.19 -13.31 1.05
N ASN A 32 2.93 -13.49 0.67
CA ASN A 32 2.37 -12.89 -0.52
C ASN A 32 1.42 -11.75 -0.17
N GLU A 33 1.02 -11.64 1.11
CA GLU A 33 0.15 -10.58 1.60
C GLU A 33 0.75 -9.92 2.84
N LEU A 34 0.81 -8.59 2.83
CA LEU A 34 1.15 -7.78 4.00
C LEU A 34 -0.09 -6.99 4.42
N TRP A 35 -0.53 -7.20 5.65
CA TRP A 35 -1.53 -6.39 6.31
C TRP A 35 -0.88 -5.61 7.44
N MET A 36 -0.96 -4.28 7.38
CA MET A 36 -0.52 -3.43 8.47
C MET A 36 -1.66 -2.58 9.00
N SER A 37 -1.76 -2.46 10.33
CA SER A 37 -2.84 -1.70 10.96
C SER A 37 -2.39 -0.97 12.22
N ASN A 38 -2.93 0.22 12.47
CA ASN A 38 -2.77 0.92 13.76
C ASN A 38 -1.30 1.20 14.14
N CYS A 39 -0.56 1.88 13.26
CA CYS A 39 0.78 2.40 13.56
C CYS A 39 0.74 3.93 13.58
N PRO A 40 0.33 4.56 14.71
CA PRO A 40 -0.03 5.98 14.75
C PRO A 40 1.17 6.93 14.61
N LEU A 41 2.40 6.45 14.80
CA LEU A 41 3.61 7.28 14.74
C LEU A 41 4.39 7.14 13.43
N LEU A 42 4.10 6.13 12.60
CA LEU A 42 4.86 5.86 11.39
C LEU A 42 4.59 6.94 10.33
N LYS A 43 5.66 7.60 9.89
CA LYS A 43 5.60 8.66 8.87
C LYS A 43 5.98 8.16 7.48
N THR A 44 6.93 7.24 7.41
CA THR A 44 7.46 6.69 6.16
C THR A 44 7.45 5.17 6.26
N LEU A 45 6.99 4.50 5.22
CA LEU A 45 6.96 3.05 5.13
C LEU A 45 7.92 2.57 4.03
N PRO A 46 9.12 2.07 4.37
CA PRO A 46 10.02 1.46 3.38
C PRO A 46 9.56 0.05 3.02
N LEU A 47 9.32 -0.26 1.75
CA LEU A 47 8.89 -1.60 1.32
C LEU A 47 10.05 -2.50 0.84
N LEU A 48 11.19 -1.91 0.50
CA LEU A 48 12.32 -2.62 -0.11
C LEU A 48 13.49 -2.80 0.86
N PRO A 49 14.35 -3.83 0.63
CA PRO A 49 14.26 -4.84 -0.42
C PRO A 49 13.32 -6.02 -0.10
N GLY A 50 12.78 -6.09 1.13
CA GLY A 50 12.14 -7.28 1.68
C GLY A 50 10.80 -7.68 1.06
N LEU A 51 10.08 -6.78 0.39
CA LEU A 51 8.70 -7.02 -0.06
C LEU A 51 8.52 -7.15 -1.57
N LYS A 52 9.59 -7.36 -2.35
CA LYS A 52 9.52 -7.38 -3.84
C LYS A 52 8.49 -8.35 -4.42
N GLU A 53 8.22 -9.45 -3.73
CA GLU A 53 7.37 -10.54 -4.20
C GLU A 53 5.92 -10.47 -3.71
N ILE A 54 5.56 -9.49 -2.87
CA ILE A 54 4.19 -9.42 -2.35
C ILE A 54 3.18 -9.16 -3.47
N GLN A 55 2.01 -9.78 -3.35
CA GLN A 55 0.90 -9.64 -4.28
C GLN A 55 -0.23 -8.78 -3.70
N SER A 56 -0.30 -8.64 -2.38
CA SER A 56 -1.30 -7.81 -1.70
C SER A 56 -0.66 -6.98 -0.59
N LEU A 57 -0.98 -5.68 -0.58
CA LEU A 57 -0.63 -4.75 0.49
C LEU A 57 -1.90 -4.07 1.00
N THR A 58 -2.18 -4.20 2.30
CA THR A 58 -3.27 -3.49 2.96
C THR A 58 -2.72 -2.66 4.12
N LEU A 59 -2.98 -1.36 4.10
CA LEU A 59 -2.61 -0.41 5.14
C LEU A 59 -3.87 0.18 5.75
N VAL A 60 -4.04 0.03 7.07
CA VAL A 60 -5.23 0.49 7.79
C VAL A 60 -4.84 1.41 8.93
N HIS A 61 -5.45 2.59 8.99
CA HIS A 61 -5.33 3.51 10.11
C HIS A 61 -3.88 3.95 10.38
N PHE A 62 -3.30 4.66 9.41
CA PHE A 62 -2.00 5.34 9.54
C PHE A 62 -2.18 6.86 9.53
N PRO A 63 -2.49 7.47 10.69
CA PRO A 63 -2.82 8.90 10.76
C PRO A 63 -1.65 9.81 10.39
N ARG A 64 -0.39 9.34 10.46
CA ARG A 64 0.84 10.12 10.22
C ARG A 64 1.64 9.69 8.99
N LEU A 65 1.23 8.63 8.29
CA LEU A 65 1.96 8.13 7.12
C LEU A 65 1.81 9.13 5.97
N ILE A 66 2.95 9.65 5.52
CA ILE A 66 3.05 10.62 4.42
C ILE A 66 3.63 9.98 3.16
N GLU A 67 4.43 8.92 3.30
CA GLU A 67 5.25 8.38 2.22
C GLU A 67 5.36 6.85 2.29
N ILE A 68 5.27 6.18 1.13
CA ILE A 68 5.45 4.73 0.98
C ILE A 68 6.60 4.49 0.00
N GLN A 69 7.80 4.24 0.52
CA GLN A 69 9.02 4.13 -0.27
C GLN A 69 9.12 2.78 -0.99
N GLY A 70 9.51 2.83 -2.27
CA GLY A 70 9.71 1.64 -3.11
C GLY A 70 8.41 1.02 -3.64
N LEU A 71 7.26 1.70 -3.50
CA LEU A 71 5.97 1.19 -3.96
C LEU A 71 5.97 0.88 -5.46
N GLY A 72 6.51 1.79 -6.29
CA GLY A 72 6.57 1.63 -7.76
C GLY A 72 7.43 0.45 -8.25
N GLU A 73 8.21 -0.17 -7.37
CA GLU A 73 9.07 -1.30 -7.71
C GLU A 73 8.42 -2.66 -7.41
N LEU A 74 7.25 -2.69 -6.78
CA LEU A 74 6.53 -3.93 -6.42
C LEU A 74 5.81 -4.52 -7.63
N LYS A 75 6.57 -5.01 -8.63
CA LYS A 75 6.04 -5.50 -9.91
C LYS A 75 5.08 -6.69 -9.77
N SER A 76 5.15 -7.44 -8.68
CA SER A 76 4.25 -8.57 -8.37
C SER A 76 2.93 -8.15 -7.72
N LEU A 77 2.80 -6.88 -7.32
CA LEU A 77 1.63 -6.37 -6.59
C LEU A 77 0.38 -6.39 -7.46
N GLN A 78 -0.68 -7.00 -6.95
CA GLN A 78 -1.99 -7.12 -7.61
C GLN A 78 -3.07 -6.33 -6.89
N VAL A 79 -2.95 -6.17 -5.58
CA VAL A 79 -3.94 -5.50 -4.72
C VAL A 79 -3.24 -4.50 -3.80
N LEU A 80 -3.73 -3.26 -3.81
CA LEU A 80 -3.34 -2.22 -2.87
C LEU A 80 -4.57 -1.60 -2.23
N HIS A 81 -4.68 -1.73 -0.91
CA HIS A 81 -5.72 -1.11 -0.09
C HIS A 81 -5.09 -0.12 0.89
N ILE A 82 -5.59 1.11 0.90
CA ILE A 82 -5.14 2.17 1.81
C ILE A 82 -6.38 2.76 2.48
N TRP A 83 -6.58 2.46 3.76
CA TRP A 83 -7.77 2.82 4.51
C TRP A 83 -7.42 3.69 5.72
N GLU A 84 -8.13 4.80 5.88
CA GLU A 84 -7.97 5.73 7.01
C GLU A 84 -6.52 6.25 7.20
N CYS A 85 -5.76 6.35 6.10
CA CYS A 85 -4.41 6.91 6.09
C CYS A 85 -4.47 8.42 5.84
N ASN A 86 -4.69 9.18 6.92
CA ASN A 86 -5.14 10.57 6.84
C ASN A 86 -4.07 11.61 6.51
N SER A 87 -2.79 11.21 6.40
CA SER A 87 -1.68 12.11 6.05
C SER A 87 -1.16 11.93 4.61
N ILE A 88 -1.58 10.87 3.91
CA ILE A 88 -1.20 10.64 2.51
C ILE A 88 -1.97 11.63 1.65
N LYS A 89 -1.26 12.54 0.98
CA LYS A 89 -1.85 13.49 0.02
C LYS A 89 -1.92 12.95 -1.40
N SER A 90 -0.92 12.17 -1.77
CA SER A 90 -0.83 11.57 -3.08
C SER A 90 0.20 10.46 -3.06
N LEU A 91 0.11 9.55 -4.01
CA LEU A 91 1.19 8.61 -4.32
C LEU A 91 2.22 9.20 -5.31
N ASN A 92 2.23 10.54 -5.47
CA ASN A 92 2.88 11.33 -6.52
C ASN A 92 4.39 11.15 -6.71
N GLU A 93 5.13 10.64 -5.72
CA GLU A 93 6.56 10.31 -5.92
C GLU A 93 6.76 9.02 -6.72
N PHE A 94 5.72 8.20 -6.86
CA PHE A 94 5.78 6.92 -7.54
C PHE A 94 4.84 6.94 -8.73
N ASP A 95 5.40 6.88 -9.94
CA ASP A 95 4.64 6.52 -11.11
C ASP A 95 4.20 5.05 -10.95
N LEU A 96 2.92 4.85 -10.65
CA LEU A 96 2.32 3.53 -10.51
C LEU A 96 2.23 2.79 -11.85
N SER A 97 2.62 3.42 -12.97
CA SER A 97 2.57 2.82 -14.30
C SER A 97 3.45 1.57 -14.40
N ASN A 98 4.46 1.48 -13.54
CA ASN A 98 5.35 0.34 -13.41
C ASN A 98 4.68 -0.89 -12.78
N LEU A 99 3.54 -0.73 -12.11
CA LEU A 99 2.80 -1.80 -11.44
C LEU A 99 1.88 -2.54 -12.43
N GLN A 100 2.45 -3.13 -13.47
CA GLN A 100 1.71 -3.73 -14.59
C GLN A 100 0.74 -4.85 -14.16
N ASN A 101 0.97 -5.48 -13.01
CA ASN A 101 0.12 -6.53 -12.46
C ASN A 101 -0.96 -6.02 -11.50
N LEU A 102 -1.01 -4.72 -11.21
CA LEU A 102 -1.98 -4.13 -10.29
C LEU A 102 -3.38 -4.21 -10.89
N LYS A 103 -4.28 -4.87 -10.17
CA LYS A 103 -5.68 -5.11 -10.58
C LYS A 103 -6.65 -4.27 -9.76
N SER A 104 -6.35 -4.04 -8.48
CA SER A 104 -7.20 -3.27 -7.57
C SER A 104 -6.37 -2.26 -6.78
N LEU A 105 -6.80 -1.01 -6.83
CA LEU A 105 -6.30 0.08 -6.00
C LEU A 105 -7.49 0.73 -5.31
N THR A 106 -7.57 0.59 -3.98
CA THR A 106 -8.68 1.13 -3.20
C THR A 106 -8.19 2.09 -2.13
N PHE A 107 -8.81 3.27 -2.08
CA PHE A 107 -8.71 4.22 -0.98
C PHE A 107 -10.05 4.35 -0.28
N TYR A 108 -10.06 4.26 1.05
CA TYR A 108 -11.25 4.46 1.87
C TYR A 108 -10.93 5.38 3.04
N GLY A 109 -11.72 6.43 3.25
CA GLY A 109 -11.59 7.27 4.44
C GLY A 109 -10.30 8.10 4.52
N CYS A 110 -9.50 8.20 3.45
CA CYS A 110 -8.22 8.92 3.43
C CYS A 110 -8.46 10.44 3.29
N LYS A 111 -8.51 11.14 4.43
CA LYS A 111 -8.98 12.55 4.48
C LYS A 111 -8.08 13.58 3.80
N SER A 112 -6.80 13.28 3.61
CA SER A 112 -5.86 14.17 2.93
C SER A 112 -5.59 13.81 1.47
N LEU A 113 -6.12 12.70 0.95
CA LEU A 113 -5.84 12.25 -0.40
C LEU A 113 -6.42 13.26 -1.41
N GLU A 114 -5.55 13.87 -2.20
CA GLU A 114 -5.87 14.89 -3.20
C GLU A 114 -5.88 14.29 -4.62
N ARG A 115 -4.91 13.43 -4.95
CA ARG A 115 -4.79 12.82 -6.28
C ARG A 115 -4.03 11.49 -6.31
N VAL A 116 -4.24 10.70 -7.35
CA VAL A 116 -3.50 9.47 -7.65
C VAL A 116 -3.07 9.52 -9.12
N LEU A 117 -1.76 9.38 -9.39
CA LEU A 117 -1.20 9.46 -10.74
C LEU A 117 -0.67 8.10 -11.20
N GLY A 118 -0.57 7.93 -12.53
CA GLY A 118 0.10 6.77 -13.11
C GLY A 118 -0.63 5.45 -12.91
N VAL A 119 -1.91 5.45 -12.55
CA VAL A 119 -2.64 4.18 -12.34
C VAL A 119 -2.67 3.38 -13.65
N PRO A 120 -2.22 2.11 -13.66
CA PRO A 120 -2.27 1.26 -14.85
C PRO A 120 -3.70 1.14 -15.38
N LYS A 121 -3.88 1.17 -16.70
CA LYS A 121 -5.21 1.06 -17.34
C LYS A 121 -5.95 -0.24 -16.97
N SER A 122 -5.22 -1.29 -16.63
CA SER A 122 -5.75 -2.58 -16.18
C SER A 122 -6.23 -2.59 -14.72
N CYS A 123 -5.94 -1.53 -13.96
CA CYS A 123 -6.25 -1.43 -12.54
C CYS A 123 -7.60 -0.76 -12.31
N GLN A 124 -8.45 -1.38 -11.50
CA GLN A 124 -9.65 -0.75 -10.97
C GLN A 124 -9.28 0.19 -9.82
N LEU A 125 -9.45 1.49 -10.03
CA LEU A 125 -9.32 2.50 -8.98
C LEU A 125 -10.68 2.74 -8.30
N VAL A 126 -10.74 2.51 -7.00
CA VAL A 126 -11.89 2.86 -6.15
C VAL A 126 -11.42 3.87 -5.11
N VAL A 127 -12.10 5.00 -5.03
CA VAL A 127 -11.86 6.02 -4.01
C VAL A 127 -13.20 6.37 -3.38
N ASP A 128 -13.31 6.11 -2.08
CA ASP A 128 -14.52 6.31 -1.30
C ASP A 128 -14.19 7.01 0.04
N ASP A 129 -15.12 7.82 0.54
CA ASP A 129 -14.96 8.63 1.77
C ASP A 129 -13.65 9.45 1.86
N CYS A 130 -13.12 9.88 0.71
CA CYS A 130 -11.93 10.72 0.58
C CYS A 130 -12.33 12.13 0.12
N PRO A 131 -12.68 13.05 1.05
CA PRO A 131 -13.33 14.33 0.72
C PRO A 131 -12.48 15.32 -0.06
N ARG A 132 -11.16 15.14 -0.10
CA ARG A 132 -10.23 16.00 -0.85
C ARG A 132 -9.85 15.44 -2.22
N PHE A 133 -10.30 14.23 -2.54
CA PHE A 133 -9.87 13.57 -3.77
C PHE A 133 -10.54 14.23 -4.97
N ASN A 134 -9.73 14.82 -5.84
CA ASN A 134 -10.19 15.39 -7.09
C ASN A 134 -9.89 14.41 -8.24
N ARG A 135 -10.93 13.96 -8.94
CA ARG A 135 -10.79 13.09 -10.13
C ARG A 135 -10.27 13.85 -11.35
N ASP A 136 -10.37 15.17 -11.36
CA ASP A 136 -10.11 16.04 -12.51
C ASP A 136 -8.78 16.81 -12.40
N GLY A 137 -7.91 16.42 -11.46
CA GLY A 137 -6.58 17.01 -11.23
C GLY A 137 -5.44 16.29 -11.92
#